data_AF-A0A6C0JQ12-F1
#
_entry.id   AF-A0A6C0JQ12-F1
#
_cell.length_a   1.000
_cell.length_b   1.000
_cell.length_c   1.000
_cell.angle_alpha   90.00
_cell.angle_beta   90.00
_cell.angle_gamma   90.00
#
_symmetry.space_group_name_H-M   'P 1'
#
loop_
_entity.id
_entity.type
_entity.pdbx_description
1 polymer ?
#
loop_
_entity_poly.entity_id
_entity_poly.type
_entity_poly.pdbx_seq_one_letter_code
_entity_poly.pdbx_strand_id
1 'polypeptide(L)'
;MDLAFYTYFYGSNNNPAFYIPEIPTLKYKCYYFTNNMNMFNLLKNSNWIPIFDNKPINENLIASCMDGKDIKVLPHKNDVLQSHSYLCYLDNKLIHIDIDFVERYINNYFIQQNYALLLRVHQFVHESVWNEFKESMLQERYRIQSDQYRQYIKSQLDNGLSETTPTHCTCNFIIRNMKHEKINSINETWYQHIQECGIQDQISFFFVKQIYESYIFPYTESQYKQHQNRQQYNMMSLINNVTRIVM
;
A
#
# COMPACT_ATOMS: atom_id res chain seq x y z
N MET A 1 -15.42 7.55 -15.87
CA MET A 1 -14.95 7.45 -14.47
C MET A 1 -13.60 8.12 -14.39
N ASP A 2 -13.42 9.07 -13.48
CA ASP A 2 -12.13 9.75 -13.27
C ASP A 2 -11.32 8.97 -12.22
N LEU A 3 -10.40 8.15 -12.70
CA LEU A 3 -9.58 7.21 -11.94
C LEU A 3 -8.13 7.31 -12.38
N ALA A 4 -7.20 7.28 -11.43
CA ALA A 4 -5.78 7.10 -11.71
C ALA A 4 -5.17 5.98 -10.85
N PHE A 5 -4.13 5.36 -11.40
CA PHE A 5 -3.31 4.37 -10.73
C PHE A 5 -1.97 5.00 -10.39
N TYR A 6 -1.37 4.59 -9.27
CA TYR A 6 -0.05 5.07 -8.93
C TYR A 6 0.74 4.10 -8.07
N THR A 7 2.06 4.23 -8.16
CA THR A 7 3.04 3.52 -7.35
C THR A 7 4.25 4.42 -7.13
N TYR A 8 5.20 3.98 -6.31
CA TYR A 8 6.44 4.72 -6.08
C TYR A 8 7.64 3.82 -5.85
N PHE A 9 8.81 4.38 -6.08
CA PHE A 9 10.10 3.81 -5.66
C PHE A 9 11.04 4.94 -5.21
N TYR A 10 11.55 4.83 -3.98
CA TYR A 10 12.50 5.78 -3.41
C TYR A 10 13.74 5.02 -2.92
N GLY A 11 14.91 5.51 -3.31
CA GLY A 11 16.19 4.90 -2.97
C GLY A 11 17.15 4.77 -4.16
N SER A 12 18.29 4.14 -3.91
CA SER A 12 19.37 4.02 -4.89
C SER A 12 19.16 2.88 -5.89
N ASN A 13 20.02 2.82 -6.91
CA ASN A 13 20.03 1.73 -7.89
C ASN A 13 20.34 0.35 -7.26
N ASN A 14 20.95 0.33 -6.08
CA ASN A 14 21.32 -0.90 -5.37
C ASN A 14 20.16 -1.45 -4.53
N ASN A 15 19.05 -0.70 -4.41
CA ASN A 15 17.89 -1.15 -3.67
C ASN A 15 17.26 -2.37 -4.39
N PRO A 16 16.99 -3.49 -3.70
CA PRO A 16 16.35 -4.66 -4.31
C PRO A 16 14.99 -4.38 -4.96
N ALA A 17 14.34 -3.28 -4.59
CA ALA A 17 13.08 -2.82 -5.17
C ALA A 17 13.26 -1.92 -6.41
N PHE A 18 14.48 -1.74 -6.92
CA PHE A 18 14.77 -0.96 -8.13
C PHE A 18 14.26 -1.69 -9.38
N TYR A 19 12.97 -1.57 -9.66
CA TYR A 19 12.36 -2.04 -10.91
C TYR A 19 11.07 -1.30 -11.24
N ILE A 20 10.67 -1.38 -12.51
CA ILE A 20 9.42 -0.82 -13.03
C ILE A 20 8.42 -1.97 -13.15
N PRO A 21 7.28 -1.94 -12.44
CA PRO A 21 6.24 -2.95 -12.54
C PRO A 21 5.48 -2.84 -13.86
N GLU A 22 4.76 -3.91 -14.21
CA GLU A 22 3.80 -3.88 -15.30
C GLU A 22 2.78 -2.75 -15.07
N ILE A 23 2.48 -1.99 -16.11
CA ILE A 23 1.42 -0.99 -16.04
C ILE A 23 0.06 -1.70 -15.88
N PRO A 24 -0.80 -1.30 -14.94
CA PRO A 24 -2.08 -1.99 -14.75
C PRO A 24 -3.02 -1.82 -15.95
N THR A 25 -2.92 -0.69 -16.68
CA THR A 25 -3.86 -0.36 -17.77
C THR A 25 -3.34 0.75 -18.66
N LEU A 26 -3.85 0.81 -19.90
CA LEU A 26 -3.70 1.95 -20.81
C LEU A 26 -4.95 2.84 -20.85
N LYS A 27 -6.03 2.45 -20.15
CA LYS A 27 -7.30 3.19 -20.10
C LYS A 27 -7.24 4.43 -19.20
N TYR A 28 -6.44 4.36 -18.15
CA TYR A 28 -6.34 5.38 -17.10
C TYR A 28 -4.90 5.85 -16.95
N LYS A 29 -4.72 7.04 -16.36
CA LYS A 29 -3.39 7.56 -16.05
C LYS A 29 -2.74 6.67 -14.98
N CYS A 30 -1.49 6.28 -15.23
CA CYS A 30 -0.69 5.47 -14.32
C CYS A 30 0.59 6.24 -13.96
N TYR A 31 0.70 6.69 -12.71
CA TYR A 31 1.80 7.54 -12.25
C TYR A 31 2.85 6.75 -11.48
N TYR A 32 4.12 7.02 -11.77
CA TYR A 32 5.23 6.42 -11.05
C TYR A 32 6.09 7.51 -10.41
N PHE A 33 6.10 7.56 -9.08
CA PHE A 33 6.87 8.55 -8.32
C PHE A 33 8.24 8.01 -7.95
N THR A 34 9.28 8.82 -8.13
CA THR A 34 10.63 8.45 -7.70
C THR A 34 11.53 9.64 -7.42
N ASN A 35 12.45 9.49 -6.46
CA ASN A 35 13.57 10.40 -6.24
C ASN A 35 14.85 9.98 -6.97
N ASN A 36 14.80 8.90 -7.74
CA ASN A 36 15.97 8.37 -8.44
C ASN A 36 15.95 8.76 -9.92
N MET A 37 16.94 9.56 -10.33
CA MET A 37 17.02 10.06 -11.71
C MET A 37 17.23 8.94 -12.75
N ASN A 38 17.90 7.85 -12.39
CA ASN A 38 18.06 6.71 -13.28
C ASN A 38 16.71 6.02 -13.50
N MET A 39 15.96 5.76 -12.42
CA MET A 39 14.60 5.22 -12.51
C MET A 39 13.70 6.14 -13.34
N PHE A 40 13.74 7.46 -13.08
CA PHE A 40 12.98 8.46 -13.83
C PHE A 40 13.26 8.40 -15.34
N ASN A 41 14.53 8.24 -15.74
CA ASN A 41 14.91 8.12 -17.14
C ASN A 41 14.48 6.79 -17.75
N LEU A 42 14.56 5.68 -17.01
CA LEU A 42 14.07 4.38 -17.47
C LEU A 42 12.55 4.40 -17.73
N LEU A 43 11.79 5.08 -16.87
CA LEU A 43 10.33 5.18 -17.00
C LEU A 43 9.88 5.89 -18.29
N LYS A 44 10.70 6.76 -18.89
CA LYS A 44 10.39 7.41 -20.18
C LYS A 44 10.21 6.42 -21.33
N ASN A 45 10.78 5.21 -21.20
CA ASN A 45 10.63 4.12 -22.17
C ASN A 45 9.53 3.12 -21.76
N SER A 46 8.71 3.48 -20.79
CA SER A 46 7.58 2.68 -20.31
C SER A 46 6.26 3.43 -20.55
N ASN A 47 5.14 2.78 -20.25
CA ASN A 47 3.83 3.44 -20.30
C ASN A 47 3.47 4.20 -19.02
N TRP A 48 4.30 4.13 -17.98
CA TRP A 48 4.11 4.91 -16.77
C TRP A 48 4.36 6.39 -17.05
N ILE A 49 3.58 7.26 -16.41
CA ILE A 49 3.82 8.70 -16.37
C ILE A 49 4.81 8.97 -15.22
N PRO A 50 6.08 9.30 -15.52
CA PRO A 50 7.08 9.47 -14.48
C PRO A 50 6.91 10.82 -13.77
N ILE A 51 6.97 10.80 -12.44
CA ILE A 51 7.00 12.00 -11.59
C ILE A 51 8.29 11.96 -10.77
N PHE A 52 9.16 12.94 -11.01
CA PHE A 52 10.38 13.10 -10.23
C PHE A 52 10.08 13.90 -8.96
N ASP A 53 10.36 13.31 -7.80
CA ASP A 53 10.34 14.02 -6.52
C ASP A 53 11.79 14.35 -6.13
N ASN A 54 12.11 15.63 -6.01
CA ASN A 54 13.47 16.10 -5.76
C ASN A 54 13.88 15.96 -4.27
N LYS A 55 13.70 14.75 -3.71
CA LYS A 55 14.20 14.36 -2.39
C LYS A 55 15.59 13.72 -2.53
N PRO A 56 16.48 13.85 -1.52
CA PRO A 56 17.75 13.13 -1.50
C PRO A 56 17.55 11.62 -1.61
N ILE A 57 18.49 10.93 -2.28
CA ILE A 57 18.52 9.46 -2.31
C ILE A 57 19.10 8.96 -0.99
N ASN A 58 18.44 7.98 -0.39
CA ASN A 58 18.92 7.29 0.81
C ASN A 58 19.27 5.83 0.49
N GLU A 59 20.46 5.40 0.90
CA GLU A 59 20.92 4.00 0.79
C GLU A 59 20.35 3.12 1.91
N ASN A 60 19.92 3.72 3.03
CA ASN A 60 19.26 3.01 4.11
C ASN A 60 17.81 2.66 3.69
N LEU A 61 17.51 1.37 3.61
CA LEU A 61 16.21 0.86 3.16
C LEU A 61 15.02 1.32 4.03
N ILE A 62 15.24 1.57 5.32
CA ILE A 62 14.19 2.04 6.24
C ILE A 62 13.88 3.50 5.92
N ALA A 63 14.91 4.34 5.85
CA ALA A 63 14.73 5.75 5.52
C ALA A 63 14.17 5.93 4.10
N SER A 64 14.68 5.21 3.11
CA SER A 64 14.16 5.27 1.74
C SER A 64 12.70 4.79 1.66
N CYS A 65 12.30 3.82 2.49
CA CYS A 65 10.91 3.40 2.60
C CYS A 65 10.02 4.50 3.19
N MET A 66 10.49 5.22 4.21
CA MET A 66 9.77 6.34 4.81
C MET A 66 9.61 7.52 3.85
N ASP A 67 10.64 7.84 3.05
CA ASP A 67 10.66 8.99 2.13
C ASP A 67 9.52 8.99 1.11
N GLY A 68 9.02 7.80 0.73
CA GLY A 68 7.91 7.64 -0.21
C GLY A 68 6.55 7.35 0.45
N LYS A 69 6.44 7.26 1.78
CA LYS A 69 5.17 6.94 2.46
C LYS A 69 4.11 8.01 2.22
N ASP A 70 4.52 9.28 2.14
CA ASP A 70 3.62 10.40 1.86
C ASP A 70 2.90 10.24 0.52
N ILE A 71 3.59 9.80 -0.53
CA ILE A 71 2.96 9.50 -1.84
C ILE A 71 1.85 8.47 -1.66
N LYS A 72 2.11 7.41 -0.89
CA LYS A 72 1.15 6.32 -0.65
C LYS A 72 -0.07 6.75 0.14
N VAL A 73 0.13 7.49 1.23
CA VAL A 73 -0.93 7.68 2.24
C VAL A 73 -1.48 9.10 2.28
N LEU A 74 -0.80 10.09 1.70
CA LEU A 74 -1.25 11.49 1.58
C LEU A 74 -1.47 11.92 0.12
N PRO A 75 -2.20 11.17 -0.72
CA PRO A 75 -2.38 11.55 -2.12
C PRO A 75 -3.11 12.90 -2.30
N HIS A 76 -3.88 13.35 -1.30
CA HIS A 76 -4.54 14.66 -1.31
C HIS A 76 -3.57 15.84 -1.12
N LYS A 77 -2.31 15.59 -0.75
CA LYS A 77 -1.26 16.61 -0.69
C LYS A 77 -0.43 16.70 -1.97
N ASN A 78 -0.63 15.77 -2.90
CA ASN A 78 0.12 15.74 -4.15
C ASN A 78 -0.70 16.36 -5.28
N ASP A 79 -0.17 17.36 -5.97
CA ASP A 79 -0.86 18.14 -7.00
C ASP A 79 -1.45 17.31 -8.13
N VAL A 80 -0.76 16.24 -8.53
CA VAL A 80 -1.22 15.38 -9.61
C VAL A 80 -2.32 14.44 -9.11
N LEU A 81 -2.12 13.82 -7.95
CA LEU A 81 -3.06 12.83 -7.42
C LEU A 81 -4.35 13.46 -6.88
N GLN A 82 -4.28 14.64 -6.26
CA GLN A 82 -5.45 15.32 -5.68
C GLN A 82 -6.50 15.73 -6.73
N SER A 83 -6.10 15.81 -8.00
CA SER A 83 -6.98 16.19 -9.10
C SER A 83 -7.95 15.08 -9.54
N HIS A 84 -7.77 13.85 -9.04
CA HIS A 84 -8.56 12.68 -9.42
C HIS A 84 -9.63 12.34 -8.38
N SER A 85 -10.82 11.97 -8.86
CA SER A 85 -11.96 11.56 -8.04
C SER A 85 -11.74 10.21 -7.34
N TYR A 86 -11.02 9.30 -8.00
CA TYR A 86 -10.68 7.99 -7.46
C TYR A 86 -9.21 7.68 -7.72
N LEU A 87 -8.58 7.01 -6.75
CA LEU A 87 -7.18 6.60 -6.86
C LEU A 87 -7.02 5.13 -6.52
N CYS A 88 -6.11 4.46 -7.22
CA CYS A 88 -5.70 3.10 -6.93
C CYS A 88 -4.18 3.05 -6.72
N TYR A 89 -3.76 2.81 -5.48
CA TYR A 89 -2.36 2.54 -5.16
C TYR A 89 -2.06 1.06 -5.33
N LEU A 90 -0.90 0.76 -5.91
CA LEU A 90 -0.36 -0.58 -6.00
C LEU A 90 1.10 -0.59 -5.55
N ASP A 91 1.42 -1.52 -4.65
CA ASP A 91 2.80 -1.93 -4.37
C ASP A 91 3.44 -2.45 -5.67
N ASN A 92 4.71 -2.15 -5.87
CA ASN A 92 5.41 -2.50 -7.10
C ASN A 92 5.45 -4.01 -7.35
N LYS A 93 5.20 -4.86 -6.35
CA LYS A 93 5.19 -6.33 -6.50
C LYS A 93 3.91 -6.88 -7.12
N LEU A 94 2.89 -6.05 -7.29
CA LEU A 94 1.61 -6.47 -7.86
C LEU A 94 1.67 -6.46 -9.39
N ILE A 95 1.18 -7.53 -10.00
CA ILE A 95 1.10 -7.72 -11.46
C ILE A 95 -0.32 -8.12 -11.86
N HIS A 96 -0.67 -7.94 -13.14
CA HIS A 96 -1.94 -8.44 -13.72
C HIS A 96 -3.22 -8.01 -12.96
N ILE A 97 -3.29 -6.74 -12.55
CA ILE A 97 -4.48 -6.17 -11.91
C ILE A 97 -5.70 -6.26 -12.85
N ASP A 98 -6.83 -6.71 -12.30
CA ASP A 98 -8.13 -6.71 -12.97
C ASP A 98 -8.76 -5.31 -12.87
N ILE A 99 -8.87 -4.62 -14.01
CA ILE A 99 -9.42 -3.27 -14.08
C ILE A 99 -10.95 -3.27 -13.94
N ASP A 100 -11.62 -4.32 -14.42
CA ASP A 100 -13.07 -4.46 -14.28
C ASP A 100 -13.45 -4.70 -12.82
N PHE A 101 -12.60 -5.41 -12.06
CA PHE A 101 -12.70 -5.48 -10.61
C PHE A 101 -12.68 -4.10 -9.96
N VAL A 102 -11.69 -3.26 -10.28
CA VAL A 102 -11.55 -1.91 -9.69
C VAL A 102 -12.76 -1.04 -10.01
N GLU A 103 -13.20 -1.01 -11.27
CA GLU A 103 -14.35 -0.19 -11.69
C GLU A 103 -15.65 -0.64 -11.02
N ARG A 104 -15.89 -1.95 -10.94
CA ARG A 104 -17.05 -2.51 -10.24
C ARG A 104 -17.04 -2.17 -8.76
N TYR A 105 -15.88 -2.23 -8.11
CA TYR A 105 -15.74 -1.91 -6.69
C TYR A 105 -15.97 -0.43 -6.39
N ILE A 106 -15.48 0.46 -7.26
CA ILE A 106 -15.80 1.89 -7.19
C ILE A 106 -17.31 2.11 -7.31
N ASN A 107 -17.96 1.48 -8.29
CA ASN A 107 -19.41 1.62 -8.47
C ASN A 107 -20.19 1.12 -7.24
N ASN A 108 -19.87 -0.08 -6.75
CA ASN A 108 -20.63 -0.71 -5.67
C ASN A 108 -20.38 -0.06 -4.31
N TYR A 109 -19.15 0.31 -4.00
CA TYR A 109 -18.79 0.72 -2.64
C TYR A 109 -18.60 2.23 -2.49
N PHE A 110 -18.16 2.94 -3.54
CA PHE A 110 -18.02 4.40 -3.46
C PHE A 110 -19.26 5.14 -3.94
N ILE A 111 -19.84 4.72 -5.06
CA ILE A 111 -20.99 5.44 -5.64
C ILE A 111 -22.29 5.04 -4.94
N GLN A 112 -22.52 3.74 -4.73
CA GLN A 112 -23.79 3.27 -4.15
C GLN A 112 -23.80 3.30 -2.62
N GLN A 113 -22.66 3.04 -1.97
CA GLN A 113 -22.57 2.91 -0.51
C GLN A 113 -21.73 4.01 0.18
N ASN A 114 -21.09 4.87 -0.60
CA ASN A 114 -20.32 6.02 -0.11
C ASN A 114 -19.24 5.65 0.94
N TYR A 115 -18.50 4.56 0.75
CA TYR A 115 -17.28 4.31 1.50
C TYR A 115 -16.15 5.26 1.08
N ALA A 116 -15.19 5.49 1.96
CA ALA A 116 -14.00 6.31 1.71
C ALA A 116 -12.85 5.51 1.10
N LEU A 117 -12.67 4.27 1.56
CA LEU A 117 -11.46 3.48 1.34
C LEU A 117 -11.79 2.00 1.22
N LEU A 118 -11.22 1.33 0.23
CA LEU A 118 -11.32 -0.12 0.06
C LEU A 118 -9.92 -0.73 0.18
N LEU A 119 -9.80 -1.75 1.03
CA LEU A 119 -8.59 -2.53 1.22
C LEU A 119 -8.92 -4.01 1.29
N ARG A 120 -7.95 -4.83 0.88
CA ARG A 120 -8.11 -6.26 0.92
C ARG A 120 -7.87 -6.78 2.34
N VAL A 121 -8.73 -7.68 2.80
CA VAL A 121 -8.50 -8.46 4.01
C VAL A 121 -7.22 -9.29 3.84
N HIS A 122 -6.41 -9.30 4.87
CA HIS A 122 -5.18 -10.05 4.92
C HIS A 122 -5.48 -11.55 4.78
N GLN A 123 -4.81 -12.23 3.84
CA GLN A 123 -5.19 -13.60 3.45
C GLN A 123 -4.78 -14.67 4.49
N PHE A 124 -3.69 -14.44 5.24
CA PHE A 124 -3.13 -15.44 6.16
C PHE A 124 -2.78 -14.94 7.59
N VAL A 125 -2.53 -13.64 7.79
CA VAL A 125 -2.44 -13.03 9.12
C VAL A 125 -3.82 -12.52 9.52
N HIS A 126 -4.31 -12.97 10.67
CA HIS A 126 -5.66 -12.69 11.14
C HIS A 126 -5.67 -12.30 12.62
N GLU A 127 -6.81 -11.79 13.05
CA GLU A 127 -7.24 -11.57 14.44
C GLU A 127 -6.48 -10.50 15.20
N SER A 128 -5.15 -10.55 15.31
CA SER A 128 -4.37 -9.72 16.22
C SER A 128 -3.24 -8.95 15.54
N VAL A 129 -3.00 -7.71 15.99
CA VAL A 129 -1.84 -6.91 15.60
C VAL A 129 -0.51 -7.61 15.93
N TRP A 130 -0.49 -8.46 16.95
CA TRP A 130 0.71 -9.22 17.32
C TRP A 130 1.04 -10.32 16.31
N ASN A 131 0.05 -10.81 15.55
CA ASN A 131 0.31 -11.76 14.47
C ASN A 131 0.98 -11.05 13.28
N GLU A 132 0.54 -9.83 12.95
CA GLU A 132 1.21 -8.97 11.96
C GLU A 132 2.63 -8.62 12.40
N PHE A 133 2.81 -8.26 13.66
CA PHE A 133 4.14 -8.01 14.23
C PHE A 133 5.05 -9.25 14.08
N LYS A 134 4.58 -10.44 14.48
CA LYS A 134 5.37 -11.69 14.40
C LYS A 134 5.78 -12.02 12.96
N GLU A 135 4.85 -11.97 12.01
CA GLU A 135 5.14 -12.23 10.60
C GLU A 135 6.13 -11.21 10.03
N SER A 136 5.99 -9.95 10.43
CA SER A 136 6.90 -8.87 10.04
C SER A 136 8.34 -9.11 10.49
N MET A 137 8.55 -9.74 11.65
CA MET A 137 9.89 -10.01 12.18
C MET A 137 10.67 -11.04 11.35
N LEU A 138 10.05 -11.69 10.36
CA LEU A 138 10.77 -12.53 9.41
C LEU A 138 11.63 -11.73 8.41
N GLN A 139 11.48 -10.40 8.34
CA GLN A 139 12.28 -9.54 7.47
C GLN A 139 13.17 -8.61 8.29
N GLU A 140 14.47 -8.57 7.97
CA GLU A 140 15.49 -7.83 8.74
C GLU A 140 15.15 -6.34 8.91
N ARG A 141 14.70 -5.67 7.85
CA ARG A 141 14.35 -4.24 7.89
C ARG A 141 13.30 -3.90 8.95
N TYR A 142 12.40 -4.84 9.26
CA TYR A 142 11.38 -4.66 10.28
C TYR A 142 11.90 -5.05 11.67
N ARG A 143 12.76 -6.06 11.78
CA ARG A 143 13.42 -6.41 13.05
C ARG A 143 14.19 -5.25 13.65
N ILE A 144 14.87 -4.46 12.82
CA ILE A 144 15.61 -3.27 13.25
C ILE A 144 14.73 -2.27 14.02
N GLN A 145 13.43 -2.15 13.68
CA GLN A 145 12.48 -1.26 14.36
C GLN A 145 11.52 -2.01 15.31
N SER A 146 11.83 -3.25 15.70
CA SER A 146 10.93 -4.10 16.48
C SER A 146 10.50 -3.47 17.82
N ASP A 147 11.41 -2.83 18.55
CA ASP A 147 11.09 -2.15 19.80
C ASP A 147 10.18 -0.94 19.60
N GLN A 148 10.38 -0.18 18.52
CA GLN A 148 9.50 0.92 18.14
C GLN A 148 8.08 0.42 17.87
N TYR A 149 7.92 -0.68 17.13
CA TYR A 149 6.61 -1.27 16.88
C TYR A 149 5.93 -1.74 18.15
N ARG A 150 6.67 -2.37 19.08
CA ARG A 150 6.10 -2.81 20.38
C ARG A 150 5.63 -1.63 21.23
N GLN A 151 6.44 -0.57 21.30
CA GLN A 151 6.08 0.65 22.02
C GLN A 151 4.86 1.33 21.42
N TYR A 152 4.82 1.45 20.09
CA TYR A 152 3.66 1.97 19.38
C TYR A 152 2.40 1.14 19.64
N ILE A 153 2.46 -0.19 19.45
CA ILE A 153 1.32 -1.09 19.71
C ILE A 153 0.83 -0.90 21.14
N LYS A 154 1.73 -0.95 22.13
CA LYS A 154 1.36 -0.76 23.54
C LYS A 154 0.66 0.59 23.76
N SER A 155 1.19 1.68 23.18
CA SER A 155 0.57 3.00 23.29
C SER A 155 -0.84 3.04 22.70
N GLN A 156 -1.09 2.35 21.59
CA GLN A 156 -2.44 2.29 20.99
C GLN A 156 -3.42 1.50 21.87
N LEU A 157 -2.96 0.43 22.52
CA LEU A 157 -3.75 -0.34 23.49
C LEU A 157 -4.04 0.47 24.75
N ASP A 158 -3.04 1.17 25.28
CA ASP A 158 -3.18 2.06 26.44
C ASP A 158 -4.18 3.21 26.13
N ASN A 159 -4.31 3.61 24.87
CA ASN A 159 -5.30 4.59 24.38
C ASN A 159 -6.70 3.99 24.12
N GLY A 160 -6.92 2.71 24.46
CA GLY A 160 -8.24 2.07 24.40
C GLY A 160 -8.60 1.43 23.06
N LEU A 161 -7.66 1.34 22.11
CA LEU A 161 -7.86 0.54 20.89
C LEU A 161 -7.68 -0.95 21.19
N SER A 162 -8.31 -1.79 20.38
CA SER A 162 -8.27 -3.24 20.55
C SER A 162 -6.99 -3.83 19.94
N GLU A 163 -6.43 -4.85 20.59
CA GLU A 163 -5.38 -5.68 20.00
C GLU A 163 -5.90 -6.59 18.88
N THR A 164 -7.23 -6.78 18.82
CA THR A 164 -7.90 -7.61 17.82
C THR A 164 -8.84 -6.82 16.92
N THR A 165 -9.06 -7.34 15.71
CA THR A 165 -10.02 -6.79 14.73
C THR A 165 -10.74 -7.94 14.01
N PRO A 166 -12.03 -7.80 13.68
CA PRO A 166 -12.74 -8.78 12.85
C PRO A 166 -12.12 -8.93 11.46
N THR A 167 -11.52 -7.85 10.93
CA THR A 167 -10.92 -7.82 9.60
C THR A 167 -9.60 -7.05 9.63
N HIS A 168 -8.49 -7.78 9.53
CA HIS A 168 -7.15 -7.22 9.31
C HIS A 168 -6.94 -7.02 7.80
N CYS A 169 -6.34 -5.91 7.38
CA CYS A 169 -6.21 -5.57 5.96
C CYS A 169 -4.75 -5.47 5.51
N THR A 170 -4.47 -5.90 4.27
CA THR A 170 -3.19 -5.61 3.63
C THR A 170 -3.16 -4.19 3.09
N CYS A 171 -1.97 -3.58 3.10
CA CYS A 171 -1.79 -2.21 2.59
C CYS A 171 -1.06 -2.17 1.23
N ASN A 172 -0.99 -3.29 0.50
CA ASN A 172 -0.31 -3.39 -0.78
C ASN A 172 -1.17 -2.93 -1.98
N PHE A 173 -2.50 -2.96 -1.85
CA PHE A 173 -3.44 -2.52 -2.88
C PHE A 173 -4.57 -1.72 -2.23
N ILE A 174 -4.76 -0.48 -2.66
CA ILE A 174 -5.64 0.47 -1.97
C ILE A 174 -6.47 1.25 -2.99
N ILE A 175 -7.79 1.19 -2.89
CA ILE A 175 -8.69 2.01 -3.71
C ILE A 175 -9.25 3.12 -2.82
N ARG A 176 -9.23 4.37 -3.29
CA ARG A 176 -9.65 5.58 -2.56
C ARG A 176 -10.75 6.34 -3.28
N ASN A 177 -11.73 6.81 -2.50
CA ASN A 177 -12.72 7.79 -2.92
C ASN A 177 -12.27 9.18 -2.48
N MET A 178 -11.62 9.92 -3.37
CA MET A 178 -11.06 11.25 -3.06
C MET A 178 -12.14 12.32 -2.86
N LYS A 179 -13.40 12.00 -3.18
CA LYS A 179 -14.56 12.88 -2.96
C LYS A 179 -15.21 12.67 -1.59
N HIS A 180 -14.86 11.61 -0.87
CA HIS A 180 -15.49 11.30 0.41
C HIS A 180 -14.98 12.25 1.51
N GLU A 181 -15.86 12.85 2.30
CA GLU A 181 -15.50 13.86 3.32
C GLU A 181 -14.46 13.39 4.35
N LYS A 182 -14.42 12.09 4.66
CA LYS A 182 -13.45 11.50 5.61
C LYS A 182 -12.11 11.09 5.03
N ILE A 183 -11.94 11.05 3.70
CA ILE A 183 -10.74 10.45 3.10
C ILE A 183 -9.46 11.17 3.52
N ASN A 184 -9.49 12.50 3.58
CA ASN A 184 -8.34 13.30 4.01
C ASN A 184 -8.01 13.05 5.48
N SER A 185 -9.01 12.98 6.37
CA SER A 185 -8.78 12.65 7.78
C SER A 185 -8.17 11.25 7.95
N ILE A 186 -8.66 10.24 7.20
CA ILE A 186 -8.10 8.89 7.23
C ILE A 186 -6.63 8.90 6.79
N ASN A 187 -6.33 9.59 5.68
CA ASN A 187 -4.99 9.71 5.14
C ASN A 187 -4.01 10.38 6.12
N GLU A 188 -4.41 11.51 6.71
CA GLU A 188 -3.59 12.26 7.68
C GLU A 188 -3.36 11.47 8.96
N THR A 189 -4.41 10.88 9.53
CA THR A 189 -4.30 10.03 10.72
C THR A 189 -3.40 8.84 10.43
N TRP A 190 -3.56 8.18 9.29
CA TRP A 190 -2.67 7.06 8.94
C TRP A 190 -1.20 7.49 8.83
N TYR A 191 -0.93 8.64 8.22
CA TYR A 191 0.43 9.16 8.13
C TYR A 191 1.01 9.45 9.52
N GLN A 192 0.24 10.06 10.43
CA GLN A 192 0.66 10.30 11.81
C GLN A 192 1.02 8.98 12.52
N HIS A 193 0.15 7.97 12.41
CA HIS A 193 0.42 6.64 12.96
C HIS A 193 1.66 5.98 12.33
N ILE A 194 1.96 6.22 11.04
CA ILE A 194 3.20 5.75 10.40
C ILE A 194 4.43 6.48 10.98
N GLN A 195 4.34 7.77 11.26
CA GLN A 195 5.47 8.51 11.87
C GLN A 195 5.81 7.96 13.25
N GLU A 196 4.81 7.54 14.04
CA GLU A 196 5.02 6.92 15.35
C GLU A 196 5.47 5.46 15.25
N CYS A 197 4.81 4.67 14.39
CA CYS A 197 5.05 3.24 14.24
C CYS A 197 6.38 2.94 13.53
N GLY A 198 6.72 3.66 12.47
CA GLY A 198 7.83 3.34 11.57
C GLY A 198 7.36 2.69 10.25
N ILE A 199 8.26 1.98 9.54
CA ILE A 199 7.98 1.56 8.14
C ILE A 199 6.85 0.52 7.98
N GLN A 200 6.38 -0.06 9.08
CA GLN A 200 5.28 -1.04 9.13
C GLN A 200 3.91 -0.37 9.04
N ASP A 201 3.53 0.00 7.83
CA ASP A 201 2.26 0.65 7.57
C ASP A 201 1.05 -0.24 7.85
N GLN A 202 1.17 -1.57 7.73
CA GLN A 202 0.09 -2.51 8.08
C GLN A 202 -0.22 -2.53 9.58
N ILE A 203 0.82 -2.51 10.44
CA ILE A 203 0.65 -2.39 11.91
C ILE A 203 -0.01 -1.05 12.25
N SER A 204 0.45 0.05 11.64
CA SER A 204 -0.16 1.35 11.88
C SER A 204 -1.63 1.40 11.42
N PHE A 205 -1.94 0.82 10.26
CA PHE A 205 -3.28 0.82 9.68
C PHE A 205 -4.25 -0.07 10.45
N PHE A 206 -3.78 -1.13 11.09
CA PHE A 206 -4.57 -1.99 11.98
C PHE A 206 -5.40 -1.17 12.97
N PHE A 207 -4.77 -0.14 13.56
CA PHE A 207 -5.40 0.76 14.52
C PHE A 207 -6.22 1.86 13.84
N VAL A 208 -5.71 2.47 12.76
CA VAL A 208 -6.45 3.50 12.01
C VAL A 208 -7.78 2.96 11.50
N LYS A 209 -7.83 1.69 11.07
CA LYS A 209 -9.07 1.05 10.63
C LYS A 209 -10.12 1.02 11.74
N GLN A 210 -9.74 0.78 12.99
CA GLN A 210 -10.69 0.77 14.11
C GLN A 210 -11.33 2.15 14.33
N ILE A 211 -10.55 3.21 14.16
CA ILE A 211 -11.02 4.60 14.32
C ILE A 211 -12.03 4.97 13.23
N TYR A 212 -11.87 4.45 12.02
CA TYR A 212 -12.68 4.81 10.85
C TYR A 212 -13.47 3.63 10.26
N GLU A 213 -13.82 2.64 11.09
CA GLU A 213 -14.40 1.37 10.62
C GLU A 213 -15.62 1.56 9.73
N SER A 214 -16.50 2.51 10.07
CA SER A 214 -17.71 2.80 9.29
C SER A 214 -17.46 3.38 7.89
N TYR A 215 -16.23 3.80 7.58
CA TYR A 215 -15.87 4.44 6.31
C TYR A 215 -14.91 3.59 5.45
N ILE A 216 -14.44 2.46 5.98
CA ILE A 216 -13.48 1.59 5.31
C ILE A 216 -14.17 0.26 5.03
N PHE A 217 -14.21 -0.14 3.77
CA PHE A 217 -14.75 -1.44 3.38
C PHE A 217 -13.62 -2.47 3.19
N PRO A 218 -13.53 -3.48 4.06
CA PRO A 218 -12.60 -4.59 3.89
C PRO A 218 -13.19 -5.64 2.92
N TYR A 219 -12.49 -5.94 1.82
CA TYR A 219 -12.95 -6.94 0.84
C TYR A 219 -12.05 -8.17 0.79
N THR A 220 -12.56 -9.31 0.31
CA THR A 220 -11.81 -10.60 0.34
C THR A 220 -11.34 -11.06 -1.03
N GLU A 221 -12.07 -10.64 -2.06
CA GLU A 221 -11.93 -11.08 -3.43
C GLU A 221 -10.57 -10.72 -4.01
N SER A 222 -10.12 -11.53 -4.96
CA SER A 222 -8.85 -11.32 -5.65
C SER A 222 -8.96 -10.16 -6.64
N GLN A 223 -8.00 -9.25 -6.58
CA GLN A 223 -7.86 -8.12 -7.52
C GLN A 223 -7.10 -8.48 -8.81
N TYR A 224 -6.73 -9.75 -8.98
CA TYR A 224 -5.94 -10.20 -10.13
C TYR A 224 -6.84 -10.78 -11.21
N LYS A 225 -6.45 -10.59 -12.48
CA LYS A 225 -7.08 -11.29 -13.60
C LYS A 225 -7.01 -12.78 -13.34
N GLN A 226 -8.16 -13.46 -13.40
CA GLN A 226 -8.19 -14.91 -13.39
C GLN A 226 -7.59 -15.41 -14.71
N HIS A 227 -6.26 -15.55 -14.77
CA HIS A 227 -5.66 -16.39 -15.78
C HIS A 227 -6.12 -17.81 -15.49
N GLN A 228 -6.76 -18.46 -16.47
CA GLN A 228 -6.98 -19.90 -16.51
C GLN A 228 -5.62 -20.62 -16.53
N ASN A 229 -4.87 -20.61 -15.43
CA ASN A 229 -3.71 -21.45 -15.20
C ASN A 229 -3.42 -21.49 -13.69
N ARG A 230 -3.99 -22.51 -13.03
CA ARG A 230 -3.75 -22.86 -11.62
C ARG A 230 -2.27 -23.09 -11.27
N GLN A 231 -1.35 -23.07 -12.23
CA GLN A 231 0.07 -23.35 -12.02
C GLN A 231 0.87 -22.14 -11.51
N GLN A 232 0.45 -20.90 -11.78
CA GLN A 232 1.22 -19.71 -11.39
C GLN A 232 1.05 -19.33 -9.91
N TYR A 233 -0.12 -19.63 -9.33
CA TYR A 233 -0.38 -19.45 -7.89
C TYR A 233 0.50 -20.38 -7.02
N ASN A 234 0.76 -21.60 -7.49
CA ASN A 234 1.71 -22.50 -6.82
C ASN A 234 3.13 -21.94 -6.88
N MET A 235 3.53 -21.32 -7.99
CA MET A 235 4.87 -20.74 -8.14
C MET A 235 5.11 -19.53 -7.23
N MET A 236 4.14 -18.62 -7.02
CA MET A 236 4.28 -17.52 -6.06
C MET A 236 4.31 -18.01 -4.60
N SER A 237 3.57 -19.06 -4.25
CA SER A 237 3.67 -19.69 -2.92
C SER A 237 5.03 -20.37 -2.70
N LEU A 238 5.60 -20.95 -3.76
CA LEU A 238 6.94 -21.55 -3.75
C LEU A 238 8.04 -20.50 -3.73
N ILE A 239 7.91 -19.38 -4.46
CA ILE A 239 8.88 -18.27 -4.40
C ILE A 239 8.87 -17.65 -3.01
N ASN A 240 7.71 -17.41 -2.39
CA ASN A 240 7.65 -16.94 -1.00
C ASN A 240 8.29 -17.94 0.00
N ASN A 241 8.32 -19.24 -0.30
CA ASN A 241 9.00 -20.24 0.51
C ASN A 241 10.50 -20.38 0.19
N VAL A 242 10.93 -20.11 -1.04
CA VAL A 242 12.36 -20.17 -1.44
C VAL A 242 13.10 -18.89 -1.07
N THR A 243 12.45 -17.73 -1.15
CA THR A 243 13.00 -16.46 -0.63
C THR A 243 13.09 -16.46 0.90
N ARG A 244 12.36 -17.34 1.60
CA ARG A 244 12.52 -17.60 3.05
C ARG A 244 13.78 -18.42 3.40
N ILE A 245 14.46 -19.02 2.43
CA ILE A 245 15.68 -19.85 2.66
C ILE A 245 16.95 -19.13 2.19
N VAL A 246 16.83 -18.11 1.34
CA VAL A 246 17.97 -17.34 0.83
C VAL A 246 17.62 -15.84 0.84
N MET A 247 17.44 -15.27 2.03
CA MET A 247 17.50 -13.85 2.38
C MET A 247 17.32 -13.69 3.90
#